data_AF-A0A1X7R3I8-F1
#
_entry.id   AF-A0A1X7R3I8-F1
#
_cell.length_a   1.000
_cell.length_b   1.000
_cell.length_c   1.000
_cell.angle_alpha   90.00
_cell.angle_beta   90.00
_cell.angle_gamma   90.00
#
_symmetry.space_group_name_H-M   'P 1'
#
loop_
_entity.id
_entity.type
_entity.pdbx_description
1 polymer ?
#
loop_
_entity_poly.entity_id
_entity_poly.type
_entity_poly.pdbx_seq_one_letter_code
_entity_poly.pdbx_strand_id
1 'polypeptide(L)'
;MAQPFPSPRDTDISDTQLSLNNAVQQKKQPRIKFLTFNTWGLKFVAKHRKERLRAIADKLAGLKVGTPIEELNVLNTNENGEQEEEENIDDYDIVALQEIWCKEDWDYITLRCKERFPYTRIFYSGILTGPGLAILSKIPIESTFLYRFPINGRPSAVFRGDWYVGKSIAVTLLKPLTSDTYPIAIMNSHMHAPYAMTGDAAYECHRSCQAWDFSKLANLYKKANYAVVIVGDLNSRPGSLPHKFLTAETGLVDSWLQLHGQQDIIQISKMNAVDQLKIGCTTCDSQLNTWRAQRQPDEAKRLDYALIDPTKLKTINAGARFTERLPNIGSFSDHFAYTCTLELLPRETEKSGNIEDDFKQPRKLLLDRFASYEEMLRCINKYMITAKRQKSLRGIHFIISVLCIIACLVVTTFTANKAAWSSIFWVLFATVVSVTGLIDGLISFFFGRSEIRALWEVEQEVQDAERYMQMVLDKQQ
;
A
#
# COMPACT_ATOMS: atom_id res chain seq x y z
N MET A 1 19.21 -26.86 -86.38
CA MET A 1 19.20 -25.54 -85.71
C MET A 1 17.88 -25.38 -84.98
N ALA A 2 17.89 -25.59 -83.67
CA ALA A 2 16.94 -25.06 -82.68
C ALA A 2 17.52 -25.41 -81.30
N GLN A 3 17.91 -24.41 -80.51
CA GLN A 3 18.46 -24.57 -79.16
C GLN A 3 17.31 -24.67 -78.14
N PRO A 4 17.44 -25.48 -77.06
CA PRO A 4 16.37 -25.68 -76.09
C PRO A 4 16.35 -24.61 -75.00
N PHE A 5 15.16 -24.34 -74.48
CA PHE A 5 14.87 -23.43 -73.34
C PHE A 5 15.57 -23.89 -72.05
N PRO A 6 16.03 -22.96 -71.19
CA PRO A 6 16.60 -23.31 -69.89
C PRO A 6 15.48 -23.60 -68.87
N SER A 7 15.67 -24.63 -68.03
CA SER A 7 14.82 -24.91 -66.88
C SER A 7 14.99 -23.82 -65.81
N PRO A 8 13.95 -23.51 -65.01
CA PRO A 8 14.13 -22.67 -63.83
C PRO A 8 15.03 -23.42 -62.83
N ARG A 9 16.04 -22.72 -62.31
CA ARG A 9 16.83 -23.18 -61.17
C ARG A 9 15.96 -23.02 -59.92
N ASP A 10 15.82 -24.09 -59.15
CA ASP A 10 15.38 -24.04 -57.76
C ASP A 10 16.42 -23.23 -56.97
N THR A 11 16.16 -21.94 -56.78
CA THR A 11 16.96 -21.08 -55.91
C THR A 11 16.23 -20.87 -54.58
N ASP A 12 16.75 -21.52 -53.54
CA ASP A 12 16.83 -21.07 -52.14
C ASP A 12 15.59 -20.45 -51.47
N ILE A 13 14.47 -21.16 -51.51
CA ILE A 13 13.39 -20.92 -50.53
C ILE A 13 13.84 -21.39 -49.12
N SER A 14 14.79 -22.33 -49.02
CA SER A 14 15.29 -22.83 -47.73
C SER A 14 16.14 -21.81 -46.98
N ASP A 15 17.05 -21.09 -47.63
CA ASP A 15 17.97 -20.17 -46.92
C ASP A 15 17.28 -18.87 -46.49
N THR A 16 16.26 -18.43 -47.23
CA THR A 16 15.45 -17.27 -46.83
C THR A 16 14.53 -17.62 -45.64
N GLN A 17 13.97 -18.82 -45.58
CA GLN A 17 13.21 -19.29 -44.42
C GLN A 17 14.10 -19.65 -43.22
N LEU A 18 15.32 -20.16 -43.45
CA LEU A 18 16.29 -20.45 -42.38
C LEU A 18 16.83 -19.16 -41.75
N SER A 19 17.03 -18.09 -42.54
CA SER A 19 17.45 -16.79 -42.03
C SER A 19 16.33 -16.04 -41.28
N LEU A 20 15.06 -16.20 -41.68
CA LEU A 20 13.90 -15.65 -40.96
C LEU A 20 13.60 -16.43 -39.67
N ASN A 21 13.80 -17.75 -39.66
CA ASN A 21 13.61 -18.58 -38.45
C ASN A 21 14.74 -18.43 -37.43
N ASN A 22 15.96 -18.11 -37.87
CA ASN A 22 17.10 -17.84 -36.98
C ASN A 22 17.17 -16.39 -36.48
N ALA A 23 16.37 -15.47 -37.03
CA ALA A 23 16.25 -14.08 -36.58
C ALA A 23 15.22 -13.88 -35.46
N VAL A 24 14.45 -14.92 -35.08
CA VAL A 24 13.70 -14.94 -33.82
C VAL A 24 14.64 -15.39 -32.70
N GLN A 25 15.72 -14.63 -32.48
CA GLN A 25 16.26 -14.56 -31.13
C GLN A 25 15.11 -14.13 -30.24
N GLN A 26 14.66 -14.99 -29.32
CA GLN A 26 13.69 -14.61 -28.29
C GLN A 26 14.24 -13.38 -27.57
N LYS A 27 13.81 -12.18 -27.99
CA LYS A 27 14.23 -10.92 -27.42
C LYS A 27 13.82 -10.98 -25.94
N LYS A 28 14.80 -11.12 -25.06
CA LYS A 28 14.56 -11.26 -23.62
C LYS A 28 13.74 -10.06 -23.18
N GLN A 29 12.55 -10.34 -22.64
CA GLN A 29 11.64 -9.28 -22.23
C GLN A 29 12.31 -8.44 -21.12
N PRO A 30 12.13 -7.11 -21.13
CA PRO A 30 12.73 -6.26 -20.12
C PRO A 30 12.12 -6.57 -18.75
N ARG A 31 12.96 -6.45 -17.72
CA ARG A 31 12.59 -6.76 -16.33
C ARG A 31 12.81 -5.54 -15.46
N ILE A 32 12.02 -5.42 -14.41
CA ILE A 32 12.16 -4.41 -13.36
C ILE A 32 12.14 -5.10 -12.01
N LYS A 33 13.13 -4.80 -11.18
CA LYS A 33 13.21 -5.28 -9.81
C LYS A 33 12.74 -4.21 -8.83
N PHE A 34 11.67 -4.54 -8.12
CA PHE A 34 11.01 -3.68 -7.14
C PHE A 34 11.43 -4.04 -5.72
N LEU A 35 11.51 -3.03 -4.86
CA LEU A 35 11.48 -3.17 -3.41
C LEU A 35 10.37 -2.27 -2.86
N THR A 36 9.57 -2.78 -1.94
CA THR A 36 8.71 -1.97 -1.08
C THR A 36 9.07 -2.17 0.38
N PHE A 37 9.15 -1.09 1.15
CA PHE A 37 9.62 -1.18 2.52
C PHE A 37 9.03 -0.12 3.46
N ASN A 38 8.27 -0.59 4.46
CA ASN A 38 7.94 0.21 5.64
C ASN A 38 9.18 0.31 6.53
N THR A 39 9.71 1.54 6.68
CA THR A 39 11.00 1.80 7.34
C THR A 39 10.89 2.09 8.84
N TRP A 40 9.69 2.16 9.39
CA TRP A 40 9.43 2.48 10.80
C TRP A 40 10.17 3.75 11.27
N GLY A 41 10.02 4.83 10.50
CA GLY A 41 10.76 6.09 10.71
C GLY A 41 10.15 7.03 11.75
N LEU A 42 9.28 6.56 12.66
CA LEU A 42 8.50 7.44 13.54
C LEU A 42 9.39 8.31 14.44
N LYS A 43 9.16 9.63 14.42
CA LYS A 43 9.90 10.57 15.28
C LYS A 43 9.55 10.34 16.74
N PHE A 44 10.58 10.25 17.59
CA PHE A 44 10.51 10.00 19.05
C PHE A 44 9.96 8.64 19.49
N VAL A 45 9.28 7.88 18.62
CA VAL A 45 8.72 6.55 18.96
C VAL A 45 9.64 5.42 18.50
N ALA A 46 10.16 5.51 17.28
CA ALA A 46 10.96 4.41 16.72
C ALA A 46 12.37 4.41 17.31
N LYS A 47 12.78 3.26 17.85
CA LYS A 47 14.11 3.07 18.45
C LYS A 47 15.21 3.12 17.37
N HIS A 48 16.36 3.70 17.71
CA HIS A 48 17.53 3.81 16.82
C HIS A 48 17.19 4.31 15.41
N ARG A 49 16.23 5.24 15.30
CA ARG A 49 15.66 5.64 14.01
C ARG A 49 16.75 6.15 13.06
N LYS A 50 17.63 7.04 13.52
CA LYS A 50 18.67 7.62 12.65
C LYS A 50 19.63 6.56 12.15
N GLU A 51 20.09 5.68 13.03
CA GLU A 51 21.02 4.60 12.73
C GLU A 51 20.41 3.62 11.74
N ARG A 52 19.16 3.19 11.98
CA ARG A 52 18.44 2.29 11.07
C ARG A 52 18.20 2.91 9.70
N LEU A 53 17.66 4.12 9.62
CA LEU A 53 17.36 4.78 8.35
C LEU A 53 18.64 5.06 7.54
N ARG A 54 19.76 5.39 8.19
CA ARG A 54 21.06 5.49 7.54
C ARG A 54 21.54 4.15 7.01
N ALA A 55 21.43 3.09 7.81
CA ALA A 55 21.79 1.74 7.38
C ALA A 55 20.93 1.24 6.20
N ILE A 56 19.63 1.57 6.17
CA ILE A 56 18.75 1.32 5.03
C ILE A 56 19.29 2.04 3.80
N ALA A 57 19.60 3.33 3.90
CA ALA A 57 20.17 4.12 2.81
C ALA A 57 21.50 3.55 2.29
N ASP A 58 22.40 3.17 3.20
CA ASP A 58 23.71 2.61 2.87
C ASP A 58 23.56 1.26 2.15
N LYS A 59 22.65 0.40 2.60
CA LYS A 59 22.35 -0.87 1.93
C LYS A 59 21.73 -0.65 0.54
N LEU A 60 20.78 0.28 0.40
CA LEU A 60 20.21 0.64 -0.90
C LEU A 60 21.26 1.25 -1.86
N ALA A 61 22.29 1.91 -1.32
CA ALA A 61 23.43 2.40 -2.09
C ALA A 61 24.43 1.31 -2.50
N GLY A 62 24.19 0.04 -2.13
CA GLY A 62 25.01 -1.11 -2.48
C GLY A 62 26.08 -1.50 -1.45
N LEU A 63 26.07 -0.89 -0.26
CA LEU A 63 26.97 -1.31 0.82
C LEU A 63 26.44 -2.57 1.51
N LYS A 64 27.35 -3.50 1.84
CA LYS A 64 27.00 -4.67 2.67
C LYS A 64 26.82 -4.19 4.13
N VAL A 65 25.56 -4.17 4.58
CA VAL A 65 25.19 -3.74 5.95
C VAL A 65 24.34 -4.80 6.61
N GLY A 66 24.62 -5.07 7.89
CA GLY A 66 23.91 -6.06 8.70
C GLY A 66 24.55 -7.45 8.66
N THR A 67 24.22 -8.26 9.67
CA THR A 67 24.64 -9.64 9.82
C THR A 67 23.47 -10.55 9.46
N PRO A 68 23.63 -11.49 8.50
CA PRO A 68 22.59 -12.46 8.16
C PRO A 68 22.14 -13.29 9.36
N ILE A 69 20.90 -13.79 9.32
CA ILE A 69 20.40 -14.78 10.28
C ILE A 69 20.82 -16.16 9.77
N GLU A 70 21.64 -16.89 10.53
CA GLU A 70 22.21 -18.18 10.11
C GLU A 70 21.13 -19.19 9.69
N GLU A 71 20.02 -19.26 10.42
CA GLU A 71 18.87 -20.13 10.13
C GLU A 71 18.24 -19.87 8.76
N LEU A 72 18.36 -18.65 8.24
CA LEU A 72 17.91 -18.30 6.89
C LEU A 72 18.91 -18.76 5.82
N ASN A 73 20.21 -18.79 6.13
CA ASN A 73 21.31 -19.15 5.22
C ASN A 73 21.44 -20.66 4.97
N VAL A 74 21.11 -21.51 5.96
CA VAL A 74 21.32 -22.98 5.92
C VAL A 74 20.46 -23.71 4.86
N LEU A 75 19.54 -23.04 4.18
CA LEU A 75 18.66 -23.65 3.17
C LEU A 75 18.65 -22.92 1.81
N ASN A 76 19.58 -21.98 1.56
CA ASN A 76 19.77 -21.37 0.24
C ASN A 76 20.71 -22.22 -0.66
N THR A 77 20.99 -23.47 -0.26
CA THR A 77 21.63 -24.45 -1.10
C THR A 77 20.61 -25.03 -2.06
N ASN A 78 20.72 -24.70 -3.34
CA ASN A 78 20.01 -25.41 -4.40
C ASN A 78 20.31 -26.92 -4.32
N GLU A 79 19.42 -27.80 -4.81
CA GLU A 79 19.65 -29.27 -4.85
C GLU A 79 20.95 -29.67 -5.58
N ASN A 80 21.56 -28.74 -6.31
CA ASN A 80 22.82 -28.90 -7.05
C ASN A 80 24.07 -28.35 -6.32
N GLY A 81 23.96 -27.79 -5.11
CA GLY A 81 25.12 -27.29 -4.33
C GLY A 81 25.79 -26.02 -4.87
N GLU A 82 25.23 -25.38 -5.90
CA GLU A 82 25.72 -24.12 -6.44
C GLU A 82 25.21 -22.94 -5.60
N GLN A 83 26.12 -22.15 -5.04
CA GLN A 83 25.82 -20.85 -4.44
C GLN A 83 25.36 -19.91 -5.57
N GLU A 84 24.13 -19.37 -5.50
CA GLU A 84 23.75 -18.25 -6.36
C GLU A 84 24.80 -17.14 -6.21
N GLU A 85 25.34 -16.65 -7.33
CA GLU A 85 26.33 -15.58 -7.33
C GLU A 85 25.84 -14.40 -6.46
N GLU A 86 26.50 -14.16 -5.33
CA GLU A 86 26.16 -13.15 -4.31
C GLU A 86 26.16 -11.69 -4.85
N GLU A 87 26.68 -11.48 -6.06
CA GLU A 87 26.86 -10.15 -6.64
C GLU A 87 25.52 -9.63 -7.20
N ASN A 88 24.87 -8.71 -6.46
CA ASN A 88 23.67 -7.91 -6.80
C ASN A 88 22.28 -8.42 -6.37
N ILE A 89 22.16 -9.20 -5.29
CA ILE A 89 20.85 -9.54 -4.69
C ILE A 89 20.04 -8.29 -4.28
N ASP A 90 20.70 -7.19 -3.90
CA ASP A 90 20.06 -5.92 -3.52
C ASP A 90 20.12 -4.84 -4.62
N ASP A 91 20.30 -5.22 -5.89
CA ASP A 91 20.16 -4.28 -7.01
C ASP A 91 18.72 -4.10 -7.45
N TYR A 92 18.07 -3.06 -6.94
CA TYR A 92 16.71 -2.69 -7.27
C TYR A 92 16.67 -1.58 -8.32
N ASP A 93 15.70 -1.62 -9.22
CA ASP A 93 15.46 -0.55 -10.18
C ASP A 93 14.55 0.53 -9.61
N ILE A 94 13.63 0.10 -8.74
CA ILE A 94 12.62 0.94 -8.12
C ILE A 94 12.45 0.54 -6.65
N VAL A 95 12.48 1.54 -5.77
CA VAL A 95 12.27 1.37 -4.33
C VAL A 95 11.14 2.28 -3.87
N ALA A 96 10.04 1.68 -3.39
CA ALA A 96 8.91 2.37 -2.78
C ALA A 96 9.02 2.30 -1.26
N LEU A 97 9.17 3.44 -0.59
CA LEU A 97 9.32 3.51 0.85
C LEU A 97 8.04 4.01 1.51
N GLN A 98 7.76 3.46 2.69
CA GLN A 98 6.73 3.95 3.62
C GLN A 98 7.38 4.36 4.94
N GLU A 99 6.66 5.17 5.71
CA GLU A 99 7.09 5.70 7.02
C GLU A 99 8.34 6.58 7.01
N ILE A 100 8.60 7.27 5.90
CA ILE A 100 9.61 8.34 5.84
C ILE A 100 9.00 9.64 6.37
N TRP A 101 9.02 9.81 7.69
CA TRP A 101 8.34 10.93 8.36
C TRP A 101 9.20 12.19 8.55
N CYS A 102 10.53 12.05 8.52
CA CYS A 102 11.45 13.16 8.81
C CYS A 102 12.25 13.55 7.57
N LYS A 103 12.32 14.86 7.30
CA LYS A 103 13.05 15.40 6.15
C LYS A 103 14.53 15.05 6.20
N GLU A 104 15.14 15.06 7.38
CA GLU A 104 16.57 14.78 7.52
C GLU A 104 16.91 13.32 7.15
N ASP A 105 16.00 12.39 7.44
CA ASP A 105 16.19 10.98 7.08
C ASP A 105 16.04 10.80 5.55
N TRP A 106 15.09 11.51 4.92
CA TRP A 106 14.95 11.53 3.45
C TRP A 106 16.13 12.19 2.73
N ASP A 107 16.60 13.33 3.22
CA ASP A 107 17.75 14.04 2.65
C ASP A 107 19.01 13.14 2.70
N TYR A 108 19.19 12.35 3.76
CA TYR A 108 20.28 11.37 3.83
C TYR A 108 20.09 10.23 2.83
N ILE A 109 18.89 9.64 2.76
CA ILE A 109 18.59 8.56 1.81
C ILE A 109 18.91 9.00 0.37
N THR A 110 18.39 10.16 -0.03
CA THR A 110 18.60 10.68 -1.40
C THR A 110 20.07 10.99 -1.67
N LEU A 111 20.79 11.60 -0.73
CA LEU A 111 22.22 11.87 -0.86
C LEU A 111 23.03 10.58 -1.07
N ARG A 112 22.79 9.56 -0.24
CA ARG A 112 23.52 8.29 -0.29
C ARG A 112 23.19 7.46 -1.52
N CYS A 113 21.93 7.49 -1.95
CA CYS A 113 21.42 6.67 -3.04
C CYS A 113 21.55 7.32 -4.43
N LYS A 114 22.03 8.57 -4.52
CA LYS A 114 22.00 9.40 -5.74
C LYS A 114 22.63 8.76 -6.97
N GLU A 115 23.79 8.13 -6.82
CA GLU A 115 24.52 7.49 -7.93
C GLU A 115 23.75 6.31 -8.53
N ARG A 116 22.97 5.60 -7.70
CA ARG A 116 22.19 4.43 -8.12
C ARG A 116 20.76 4.82 -8.51
N PHE A 117 20.17 5.83 -7.87
CA PHE A 117 18.80 6.27 -8.09
C PHE A 117 18.77 7.77 -8.39
N PRO A 118 19.00 8.19 -9.64
CA PRO A 118 19.02 9.59 -10.02
C PRO A 118 17.64 10.27 -9.92
N TYR A 119 16.55 9.50 -9.96
CA TYR A 119 15.19 10.02 -9.87
C TYR A 119 14.58 9.68 -8.51
N THR A 120 14.30 10.69 -7.70
CA THR A 120 13.80 10.52 -6.33
C THR A 120 12.63 11.44 -6.07
N ARG A 121 11.67 10.99 -5.25
CA ARG A 121 10.52 11.80 -4.85
C ARG A 121 10.00 11.41 -3.48
N ILE A 122 9.84 12.39 -2.59
CA ILE A 122 9.01 12.29 -1.39
C ILE A 122 7.67 12.99 -1.64
N PHE A 123 6.59 12.45 -1.06
CA PHE A 123 5.23 12.97 -1.20
C PHE A 123 4.78 13.71 0.06
N TYR A 124 4.01 14.79 -0.10
CA TYR A 124 3.56 15.67 0.99
C TYR A 124 2.04 15.74 1.05
N SER A 125 1.48 15.63 2.25
CA SER A 125 0.04 15.62 2.54
C SER A 125 -0.20 15.88 4.03
N GLY A 126 -1.46 15.85 4.45
CA GLY A 126 -1.81 15.95 5.87
C GLY A 126 -1.38 17.28 6.51
N ILE A 127 -1.27 17.26 7.84
CA ILE A 127 -1.06 18.43 8.69
C ILE A 127 0.37 18.46 9.25
N LEU A 128 0.92 17.30 9.66
CA LEU A 128 2.18 17.25 10.38
C LEU A 128 3.39 16.90 9.49
N THR A 129 3.39 15.74 8.83
CA THR A 129 4.62 15.21 8.20
C THR A 129 4.44 14.67 6.78
N GLY A 130 3.23 14.66 6.22
CA GLY A 130 2.97 13.92 4.97
C GLY A 130 2.68 12.44 5.20
N PRO A 131 2.30 11.70 4.15
CA PRO A 131 1.85 10.31 4.24
C PRO A 131 3.01 9.31 4.48
N GLY A 132 4.24 9.81 4.59
CA GLY A 132 5.44 9.00 4.79
C GLY A 132 5.86 8.21 3.55
N LEU A 133 5.38 8.59 2.36
CA LEU A 133 5.62 7.88 1.11
C LEU A 133 6.77 8.51 0.33
N ALA A 134 7.66 7.68 -0.18
CA ALA A 134 8.74 8.10 -1.06
C ALA A 134 9.03 7.04 -2.12
N ILE A 135 9.74 7.45 -3.18
CA ILE A 135 10.22 6.56 -4.24
C ILE A 135 11.65 6.94 -4.65
N LEU A 136 12.48 5.93 -4.88
CA LEU A 136 13.78 6.00 -5.54
C LEU A 136 13.68 5.20 -6.84
N SER A 137 14.18 5.74 -7.95
CA SER A 137 14.07 5.11 -9.27
C SER A 137 15.33 5.31 -10.09
N LYS A 138 15.79 4.22 -10.74
CA LYS A 138 16.75 4.27 -11.86
C LYS A 138 16.10 4.80 -13.13
N ILE A 139 14.81 4.51 -13.29
CA ILE A 139 14.05 4.81 -14.49
C ILE A 139 13.51 6.26 -14.39
N PRO A 140 13.64 7.08 -15.45
CA PRO A 140 13.12 8.44 -15.46
C PRO A 140 11.63 8.50 -15.13
N ILE A 141 11.27 9.37 -14.19
CA ILE A 141 9.89 9.62 -13.81
C ILE A 141 9.26 10.57 -14.82
N GLU A 142 8.18 10.15 -15.47
CA GLU A 142 7.44 10.99 -16.41
C GLU A 142 6.59 12.02 -15.66
N SER A 143 5.81 11.55 -14.69
CA SER A 143 4.99 12.42 -13.84
C SER A 143 4.62 11.73 -12.53
N THR A 144 4.19 12.54 -11.56
CA THR A 144 3.76 12.05 -10.25
C THR A 144 2.44 12.70 -9.85
N PHE A 145 1.59 11.96 -9.16
CA PHE A 145 0.34 12.44 -8.59
C PHE A 145 0.15 11.88 -7.18
N LEU A 146 -0.52 12.62 -6.31
CA LEU A 146 -0.83 12.18 -4.94
C LEU A 146 -2.32 12.31 -4.69
N TYR A 147 -2.96 11.18 -4.39
CA TYR A 147 -4.36 11.13 -3.96
C TYR A 147 -4.44 10.97 -2.45
N ARG A 148 -4.89 12.00 -1.73
CA ARG A 148 -5.11 11.91 -0.28
C ARG A 148 -6.47 11.31 0.00
N PHE A 149 -6.51 10.23 0.78
CA PHE A 149 -7.77 9.60 1.15
C PHE A 149 -8.69 10.57 1.91
N PRO A 150 -9.97 10.73 1.48
CA PRO A 150 -10.95 11.56 2.20
C PRO A 150 -11.26 11.02 3.60
N ILE A 151 -11.37 9.69 3.72
CA ILE A 151 -11.63 8.97 4.98
C ILE A 151 -10.29 8.44 5.50
N ASN A 152 -9.78 9.05 6.57
CA ASN A 152 -8.35 8.93 6.93
C ASN A 152 -8.08 8.83 8.44
N GLY A 153 -9.05 8.33 9.19
CA GLY A 153 -9.00 8.27 10.65
C GLY A 153 -9.62 9.52 11.27
N ARG A 154 -9.33 9.75 12.56
CA ARG A 154 -10.04 10.78 13.35
C ARG A 154 -9.07 11.75 14.02
N PRO A 155 -9.38 13.06 14.07
CA PRO A 155 -8.57 14.05 14.76
C PRO A 155 -8.46 13.77 16.26
N SER A 156 -9.52 13.24 16.87
CA SER A 156 -9.50 12.90 18.31
C SER A 156 -8.60 11.70 18.65
N ALA A 157 -8.14 10.94 17.66
CA ALA A 157 -7.25 9.80 17.86
C ALA A 157 -5.77 10.25 17.84
N VAL A 158 -5.42 11.17 18.75
CA VAL A 158 -4.10 11.82 18.80
C VAL A 158 -2.92 10.85 18.89
N PHE A 159 -3.10 9.71 19.55
CA PHE A 159 -2.06 8.68 19.71
C PHE A 159 -1.90 7.74 18.50
N ARG A 160 -2.79 7.83 17.50
CA ARG A 160 -2.78 6.96 16.30
C ARG A 160 -2.13 7.66 15.10
N GLY A 161 -2.29 8.98 14.98
CA GLY A 161 -1.52 9.78 14.01
C GLY A 161 -1.98 9.71 12.55
N ASP A 162 -2.68 8.66 12.08
CA ASP A 162 -3.10 8.48 10.67
C ASP A 162 -3.79 9.72 10.06
N TRP A 163 -4.70 10.33 10.82
CA TRP A 163 -5.43 11.52 10.38
C TRP A 163 -4.52 12.74 10.16
N TYR A 164 -3.51 12.89 11.01
CA TYR A 164 -2.58 14.02 10.98
C TYR A 164 -1.56 13.91 9.86
N VAL A 165 -1.18 12.69 9.48
CA VAL A 165 -0.22 12.45 8.40
C VAL A 165 -0.90 12.42 7.03
N GLY A 166 -2.21 12.12 6.99
CA GLY A 166 -3.00 12.12 5.77
C GLY A 166 -2.57 11.01 4.81
N LYS A 167 -2.83 9.75 5.17
CA LYS A 167 -2.54 8.59 4.31
C LYS A 167 -3.06 8.80 2.88
N SER A 168 -2.30 8.33 1.90
CA SER A 168 -2.49 8.71 0.49
C SER A 168 -2.04 7.58 -0.44
N ILE A 169 -2.38 7.70 -1.72
CA ILE A 169 -1.83 6.90 -2.82
C ILE A 169 -0.86 7.80 -3.60
N ALA A 170 0.42 7.44 -3.59
CA ALA A 170 1.43 8.08 -4.41
C ALA A 170 1.53 7.35 -5.76
N VAL A 171 1.13 8.03 -6.83
CA VAL A 171 1.19 7.51 -8.21
C VAL A 171 2.44 8.07 -8.90
N THR A 172 3.26 7.18 -9.45
CA THR A 172 4.43 7.52 -10.25
C THR A 172 4.30 6.85 -11.61
N LEU A 173 4.33 7.65 -12.67
CA LEU A 173 4.22 7.17 -14.05
C LEU A 173 5.60 7.10 -14.68
N LEU A 174 5.88 5.98 -15.33
CA LEU A 174 7.09 5.74 -16.09
C LEU A 174 6.75 5.48 -17.55
N LYS A 175 7.58 6.00 -18.44
CA LYS A 175 7.50 5.69 -19.87
C LYS A 175 7.83 4.22 -20.12
N PRO A 176 7.40 3.67 -21.28
CA PRO A 176 7.81 2.34 -21.71
C PRO A 176 9.32 2.17 -21.69
N LEU A 177 9.80 1.03 -21.19
CA LEU A 177 11.24 0.72 -21.20
C LEU A 177 11.76 0.46 -22.61
N THR A 178 10.90 -0.10 -23.47
CA THR A 178 11.15 -0.36 -24.89
C THR A 178 9.92 0.03 -25.70
N SER A 179 10.05 0.14 -27.03
CA SER A 179 8.93 0.40 -27.94
C SER A 179 7.76 -0.59 -27.78
N ASP A 180 8.07 -1.81 -27.34
CA ASP A 180 7.17 -2.96 -27.38
C ASP A 180 6.51 -3.23 -26.01
N THR A 181 6.75 -2.38 -25.00
CA THR A 181 6.26 -2.56 -23.62
C THR A 181 5.29 -1.49 -23.17
N TYR A 182 4.42 -1.82 -22.23
CA TYR A 182 3.46 -0.86 -21.67
C TYR A 182 4.15 0.20 -20.79
N PRO A 183 3.63 1.44 -20.72
CA PRO A 183 4.04 2.37 -19.68
C PRO A 183 3.62 1.83 -18.32
N ILE A 184 4.29 2.23 -17.24
CA ILE A 184 4.05 1.66 -15.91
C ILE A 184 3.49 2.72 -14.97
N ALA A 185 2.44 2.37 -14.24
CA ALA A 185 1.89 3.16 -13.16
C ALA A 185 2.18 2.47 -11.83
N ILE A 186 3.08 3.05 -11.04
CA ILE A 186 3.47 2.55 -9.73
C ILE A 186 2.68 3.30 -8.69
N MET A 187 1.94 2.58 -7.86
CA MET A 187 1.07 3.15 -6.85
C MET A 187 1.55 2.71 -5.47
N ASN A 188 2.35 3.56 -4.82
CA ASN A 188 2.84 3.34 -3.47
C ASN A 188 1.80 3.85 -2.46
N SER A 189 1.45 3.05 -1.45
CA SER A 189 0.56 3.47 -0.38
C SER A 189 1.00 2.92 0.98
N HIS A 190 0.57 3.62 2.03
CA HIS A 190 0.58 3.12 3.39
C HIS A 190 -0.83 3.34 3.93
N MET A 191 -1.65 2.28 3.93
CA MET A 191 -3.06 2.40 4.31
C MET A 191 -3.26 2.49 5.82
N HIS A 192 -4.45 2.87 6.27
CA HIS A 192 -4.73 3.12 7.69
C HIS A 192 -4.47 1.90 8.57
N ALA A 193 -3.64 2.05 9.61
CA ALA A 193 -3.28 0.91 10.46
C ALA A 193 -4.48 0.35 11.28
N PRO A 194 -4.58 -0.98 11.47
CA PRO A 194 -5.51 -1.57 12.44
C PRO A 194 -4.94 -1.46 13.85
N TYR A 195 -5.66 -0.81 14.76
CA TYR A 195 -5.26 -0.67 16.18
C TYR A 195 -5.94 -1.70 17.10
N ALA A 196 -6.79 -2.53 16.53
CA ALA A 196 -7.40 -3.70 17.15
C ALA A 196 -7.78 -4.71 16.06
N MET A 197 -7.97 -5.96 16.43
CA MET A 197 -8.44 -7.01 15.51
C MET A 197 -9.91 -6.83 15.11
N THR A 198 -10.73 -6.30 16.03
CA THR A 198 -12.17 -6.12 15.84
C THR A 198 -12.65 -4.81 16.46
N GLY A 199 -13.89 -4.42 16.13
CA GLY A 199 -14.53 -3.24 16.70
C GLY A 199 -14.09 -1.92 16.06
N ASP A 200 -14.42 -0.81 16.71
CA ASP A 200 -14.20 0.54 16.18
C ASP A 200 -12.72 0.89 15.97
N ALA A 201 -11.85 0.36 16.84
CA ALA A 201 -10.40 0.52 16.75
C ALA A 201 -9.75 -0.31 15.64
N ALA A 202 -10.48 -1.22 14.97
CA ALA A 202 -9.97 -1.94 13.82
C ALA A 202 -9.89 -1.05 12.56
N TYR A 203 -10.61 0.07 12.51
CA TYR A 203 -10.66 0.99 11.36
C TYR A 203 -10.99 0.32 10.02
N GLU A 204 -11.73 -0.79 10.06
CA GLU A 204 -12.06 -1.57 8.87
C GLU A 204 -12.80 -0.73 7.82
N CYS A 205 -13.85 0.01 8.22
CA CYS A 205 -14.57 0.90 7.29
C CYS A 205 -13.65 1.94 6.63
N HIS A 206 -12.70 2.53 7.37
CA HIS A 206 -11.79 3.50 6.77
C HIS A 206 -10.88 2.84 5.75
N ARG A 207 -10.24 1.72 6.09
CA ARG A 207 -9.41 0.97 5.14
C ARG A 207 -10.20 0.49 3.93
N SER A 208 -11.44 0.05 4.10
CA SER A 208 -12.28 -0.37 2.99
C SER A 208 -12.62 0.80 2.07
N CYS A 209 -12.93 1.99 2.60
CA CYS A 209 -13.11 3.20 1.78
C CYS A 209 -11.81 3.59 1.06
N GLN A 210 -10.66 3.48 1.72
CA GLN A 210 -9.36 3.71 1.10
C GLN A 210 -9.09 2.72 -0.03
N ALA A 211 -9.38 1.44 0.16
CA ALA A 211 -9.22 0.41 -0.86
C ALA A 211 -10.17 0.62 -2.04
N TRP A 212 -11.40 1.07 -1.80
CA TRP A 212 -12.36 1.46 -2.83
C TRP A 212 -11.85 2.61 -3.69
N ASP A 213 -11.34 3.68 -3.06
CA ASP A 213 -10.70 4.77 -3.80
C ASP A 213 -9.48 4.29 -4.59
N PHE A 214 -8.68 3.41 -4.01
CA PHE A 214 -7.50 2.84 -4.65
C PHE A 214 -7.88 1.98 -5.86
N SER A 215 -8.92 1.15 -5.77
CA SER A 215 -9.37 0.31 -6.89
C SER A 215 -9.83 1.15 -8.08
N LYS A 216 -10.53 2.26 -7.84
CA LYS A 216 -10.93 3.22 -8.89
C LYS A 216 -9.71 3.81 -9.61
N LEU A 217 -8.69 4.26 -8.87
CA LEU A 217 -7.47 4.78 -9.49
C LEU A 217 -6.71 3.70 -10.27
N ALA A 218 -6.57 2.50 -9.70
CA ALA A 218 -5.92 1.38 -10.38
C ALA A 218 -6.63 1.05 -11.70
N ASN A 219 -7.96 0.94 -11.67
CA ASN A 219 -8.77 0.68 -12.85
C ASN A 219 -8.71 1.82 -13.88
N LEU A 220 -8.64 3.08 -13.44
CA LEU A 220 -8.43 4.23 -14.34
C LEU A 220 -7.13 4.10 -15.13
N TYR A 221 -6.01 3.80 -14.46
CA TYR A 221 -4.72 3.65 -15.13
C TYR A 221 -4.62 2.38 -15.98
N LYS A 222 -5.27 1.28 -15.57
CA LYS A 222 -5.41 0.10 -16.43
C LYS A 222 -6.15 0.42 -17.72
N LYS A 223 -7.27 1.15 -17.64
CA LYS A 223 -8.05 1.62 -18.80
C LYS A 223 -7.24 2.58 -19.67
N ALA A 224 -6.37 3.40 -19.08
CA ALA A 224 -5.39 4.23 -19.79
C ALA A 224 -4.19 3.43 -20.35
N ASN A 225 -4.28 2.10 -20.36
CA ASN A 225 -3.31 1.15 -20.89
C ASN A 225 -1.96 1.07 -20.16
N TYR A 226 -1.86 1.54 -18.91
CA TYR A 226 -0.68 1.33 -18.08
C TYR A 226 -0.62 -0.12 -17.56
N ALA A 227 0.60 -0.64 -17.37
CA ALA A 227 0.87 -1.76 -16.50
C ALA A 227 0.86 -1.24 -15.05
N VAL A 228 -0.17 -1.60 -14.30
CA VAL A 228 -0.36 -1.10 -12.93
C VAL A 228 0.33 -2.02 -11.93
N VAL A 229 1.07 -1.42 -11.01
CA VAL A 229 1.72 -2.06 -9.86
C VAL A 229 1.32 -1.31 -8.59
N ILE A 230 0.52 -1.93 -7.73
CA ILE A 230 0.24 -1.42 -6.38
C ILE A 230 1.27 -2.00 -5.43
N VAL A 231 1.96 -1.14 -4.68
CA VAL A 231 2.98 -1.54 -3.70
C VAL A 231 2.80 -0.83 -2.37
N GLY A 232 3.33 -1.43 -1.30
CA GLY A 232 3.40 -0.80 0.02
C GLY A 232 2.86 -1.65 1.14
N ASP A 233 2.86 -1.07 2.34
CA ASP A 233 2.15 -1.56 3.50
C ASP A 233 0.65 -1.25 3.36
N LEU A 234 -0.08 -2.22 2.81
CA LEU A 234 -1.51 -2.06 2.53
C LEU A 234 -2.38 -2.33 3.76
N ASN A 235 -1.79 -2.69 4.91
CA ASN A 235 -2.47 -2.96 6.17
C ASN A 235 -3.72 -3.88 6.03
N SER A 236 -3.67 -4.79 5.05
CA SER A 236 -4.81 -5.60 4.63
C SER A 236 -4.36 -7.05 4.48
N ARG A 237 -5.08 -7.98 5.09
CA ARG A 237 -4.77 -9.41 5.01
C ARG A 237 -5.46 -10.03 3.78
N PRO A 238 -4.92 -11.12 3.19
CA PRO A 238 -5.61 -11.81 2.11
C PRO A 238 -7.02 -12.21 2.55
N GLY A 239 -8.00 -11.98 1.67
CA GLY A 239 -9.42 -12.26 1.93
C GLY A 239 -10.18 -11.21 2.72
N SER A 240 -9.52 -10.23 3.35
CA SER A 240 -10.22 -9.09 3.97
C SER A 240 -10.90 -8.20 2.92
N LEU A 241 -11.97 -7.49 3.29
CA LEU A 241 -12.70 -6.60 2.38
C LEU A 241 -11.80 -5.59 1.64
N PRO A 242 -10.87 -4.86 2.31
CA PRO A 242 -9.92 -3.98 1.61
C PRO A 242 -9.07 -4.74 0.58
N HIS A 243 -8.59 -5.93 0.91
CA HIS A 243 -7.80 -6.75 -0.01
C HIS A 243 -8.63 -7.19 -1.22
N LYS A 244 -9.91 -7.56 -1.06
CA LYS A 244 -10.80 -7.91 -2.18
C LYS A 244 -10.96 -6.74 -3.15
N PHE A 245 -11.07 -5.50 -2.67
CA PHE A 245 -11.10 -4.32 -3.54
C PHE A 245 -9.77 -4.07 -4.27
N LEU A 246 -8.64 -4.41 -3.66
CA LEU A 246 -7.35 -4.24 -4.31
C LEU A 246 -7.02 -5.35 -5.32
N THR A 247 -7.67 -6.51 -5.23
CA THR A 247 -7.44 -7.65 -6.14
C THR A 247 -8.64 -7.95 -7.03
N ALA A 248 -9.76 -8.44 -6.47
CA ALA A 248 -10.91 -8.89 -7.24
C ALA A 248 -11.59 -7.75 -8.03
N GLU A 249 -11.66 -6.54 -7.45
CA GLU A 249 -12.26 -5.38 -8.13
C GLU A 249 -11.36 -4.78 -9.22
N THR A 250 -10.03 -4.91 -9.09
CA THR A 250 -9.06 -4.38 -10.06
C THR A 250 -8.61 -5.42 -11.09
N GLY A 251 -8.80 -6.71 -10.79
CA GLY A 251 -8.16 -7.82 -11.50
C GLY A 251 -6.64 -7.90 -11.30
N LEU A 252 -6.07 -7.18 -10.33
CA LEU A 252 -4.67 -7.31 -9.97
C LEU A 252 -4.44 -8.57 -9.13
N VAL A 253 -3.26 -9.17 -9.26
CA VAL A 253 -2.87 -10.37 -8.51
C VAL A 253 -1.67 -10.09 -7.62
N ASP A 254 -1.62 -10.72 -6.45
CA ASP A 254 -0.42 -10.72 -5.61
C ASP A 254 0.72 -11.43 -6.35
N SER A 255 1.83 -10.73 -6.59
CA SER A 255 3.00 -11.27 -7.28
C SER A 255 3.57 -12.52 -6.58
N TRP A 256 3.48 -12.61 -5.25
CA TRP A 256 3.86 -13.82 -4.52
C TRP A 256 2.96 -15.00 -4.88
N LEU A 257 1.64 -14.78 -4.93
CA LEU A 257 0.67 -15.82 -5.28
C LEU A 257 0.72 -16.19 -6.78
N GLN A 258 1.08 -15.23 -7.66
CA GLN A 258 1.30 -15.51 -9.08
C GLN A 258 2.49 -16.46 -9.28
N LEU A 259 3.55 -16.31 -8.46
CA LEU A 259 4.76 -17.12 -8.53
C LEU A 259 4.61 -18.48 -7.84
N HIS A 260 4.05 -18.52 -6.63
CA HIS A 260 4.03 -19.72 -5.77
C HIS A 260 2.65 -20.41 -5.69
N GLY A 261 1.63 -19.85 -6.32
CA GLY A 261 0.25 -20.35 -6.21
C GLY A 261 -0.45 -19.92 -4.91
N GLN A 262 -1.67 -20.42 -4.71
CA GLN A 262 -2.45 -20.14 -3.51
C GLN A 262 -1.83 -20.78 -2.27
N GLN A 263 -2.00 -20.13 -1.12
CA GLN A 263 -1.38 -20.52 0.13
C GLN A 263 -2.43 -20.78 1.21
N ASP A 264 -2.20 -21.82 2.01
CA ASP A 264 -2.98 -22.05 3.23
C ASP A 264 -2.39 -21.24 4.39
N ILE A 265 -3.06 -20.13 4.71
CA ILE A 265 -2.65 -19.20 5.76
C ILE A 265 -2.72 -19.87 7.15
N ILE A 266 -3.65 -20.80 7.36
CA ILE A 266 -3.80 -21.52 8.63
C ILE A 266 -2.66 -22.54 8.80
N GLN A 267 -2.23 -23.16 7.71
CA GLN A 267 -1.05 -24.01 7.73
C GLN A 267 0.20 -23.19 8.01
N ILE A 268 0.38 -22.06 7.32
CA ILE A 268 1.53 -21.15 7.51
C ILE A 268 1.59 -20.64 8.96
N SER A 269 0.47 -20.24 9.57
CA SER A 269 0.47 -19.71 10.94
C SER A 269 0.94 -20.73 12.00
N LYS A 270 0.92 -22.03 11.67
CA LYS A 270 1.40 -23.12 12.53
C LYS A 270 2.87 -23.51 12.29
N MET A 271 3.49 -22.98 11.25
CA MET A 271 4.90 -23.24 10.93
C MET A 271 5.84 -22.47 11.88
N ASN A 272 7.11 -22.87 11.93
CA ASN A 272 8.14 -22.08 12.62
C ASN A 272 8.39 -20.74 11.88
N ALA A 273 9.04 -19.79 12.55
CA ALA A 273 9.19 -18.43 12.02
C ALA A 273 10.03 -18.35 10.73
N VAL A 274 10.97 -19.28 10.51
CA VAL A 274 11.76 -19.39 9.27
C VAL A 274 10.90 -19.83 8.10
N ASP A 275 10.11 -20.88 8.29
CA ASP A 275 9.20 -21.40 7.27
C ASP A 275 8.05 -20.44 6.98
N GLN A 276 7.55 -19.74 8.00
CA GLN A 276 6.59 -18.64 7.82
C GLN A 276 7.13 -17.57 6.88
N LEU A 277 8.41 -17.22 7.00
CA LEU A 277 9.05 -16.23 6.14
C LEU A 277 9.32 -16.79 4.75
N LYS A 278 9.87 -18.01 4.63
CA LYS A 278 10.26 -18.62 3.35
C LYS A 278 9.08 -19.04 2.50
N ILE A 279 8.10 -19.70 3.11
CA ILE A 279 6.91 -20.21 2.44
C ILE A 279 5.84 -19.12 2.43
N GLY A 280 5.55 -18.48 3.55
CA GLY A 280 4.47 -17.50 3.66
C GLY A 280 4.82 -16.07 3.27
N CYS A 281 6.11 -15.75 3.07
CA CYS A 281 6.58 -14.38 2.88
C CYS A 281 5.99 -13.43 3.94
N THR A 282 6.05 -13.81 5.22
CA THR A 282 5.56 -12.98 6.32
C THR A 282 6.46 -11.75 6.50
N THR A 283 5.89 -10.57 6.22
CA THR A 283 6.63 -9.29 6.27
C THR A 283 6.48 -8.57 7.61
N CYS A 284 5.47 -8.91 8.41
CA CYS A 284 5.17 -8.25 9.67
C CYS A 284 4.88 -9.26 10.79
N ASP A 285 5.12 -8.83 12.03
CA ASP A 285 4.91 -9.58 13.28
C ASP A 285 5.59 -10.97 13.35
N SER A 286 6.58 -11.23 12.48
CA SER A 286 7.44 -12.41 12.57
C SER A 286 8.34 -12.36 13.79
N GLN A 287 8.48 -13.49 14.50
CA GLN A 287 9.40 -13.62 15.63
C GLN A 287 10.88 -13.48 15.25
N LEU A 288 11.23 -13.61 13.96
CA LEU A 288 12.59 -13.36 13.46
C LEU A 288 12.96 -11.86 13.54
N ASN A 289 11.96 -10.98 13.48
CA ASN A 289 12.16 -9.54 13.58
C ASN A 289 12.36 -9.14 15.05
N THR A 290 13.48 -8.50 15.36
CA THR A 290 13.85 -8.20 16.76
C THR A 290 12.88 -7.23 17.45
N TRP A 291 12.12 -6.43 16.69
CA TRP A 291 11.10 -5.52 17.24
C TRP A 291 9.76 -6.21 17.50
N ARG A 292 9.63 -7.46 17.06
CA ARG A 292 8.43 -8.30 17.14
C ARG A 292 8.71 -9.70 17.70
N ALA A 293 9.90 -9.95 18.25
CA ALA A 293 10.30 -11.25 18.79
C ALA A 293 9.36 -11.77 19.91
N GLN A 294 8.68 -10.86 20.60
CA GLN A 294 7.70 -11.13 21.66
C GLN A 294 6.29 -11.51 21.17
N ARG A 295 6.03 -11.44 19.86
CA ARG A 295 4.73 -11.79 19.26
C ARG A 295 4.48 -13.29 19.33
N GLN A 296 3.21 -13.70 19.27
CA GLN A 296 2.89 -15.12 19.10
C GLN A 296 3.17 -15.57 17.66
N PRO A 297 3.58 -16.83 17.44
CA PRO A 297 3.90 -17.33 16.10
C PRO A 297 2.75 -17.16 15.09
N ASP A 298 1.51 -17.30 15.53
CA ASP A 298 0.31 -17.19 14.69
C ASP A 298 -0.09 -15.75 14.35
N GLU A 299 0.58 -14.75 14.92
CA GLU A 299 0.36 -13.33 14.58
C GLU A 299 1.10 -12.88 13.32
N ALA A 300 2.10 -13.65 12.86
CA ALA A 300 2.91 -13.35 11.68
C ALA A 300 2.06 -13.32 10.41
N LYS A 301 2.32 -12.35 9.54
CA LYS A 301 1.47 -12.07 8.37
C LYS A 301 2.21 -11.29 7.29
N ARG A 302 1.72 -11.40 6.05
CA ARG A 302 2.10 -10.55 4.93
C ARG A 302 1.19 -9.34 4.91
N LEU A 303 1.77 -8.13 5.01
CA LEU A 303 1.05 -6.84 4.88
C LEU A 303 1.65 -5.96 3.78
N ASP A 304 2.88 -6.27 3.37
CA ASP A 304 3.60 -5.57 2.33
C ASP A 304 3.46 -6.37 1.03
N TYR A 305 2.96 -5.74 -0.01
CA TYR A 305 2.59 -6.41 -1.26
C TYR A 305 3.22 -5.72 -2.48
N ALA A 306 3.32 -6.49 -3.57
CA ALA A 306 3.24 -5.95 -4.92
C ALA A 306 2.08 -6.64 -5.67
N LEU A 307 0.96 -5.94 -5.82
CA LEU A 307 -0.18 -6.39 -6.63
C LEU A 307 0.00 -5.88 -8.06
N ILE A 308 -0.03 -6.78 -9.03
CA ILE A 308 0.38 -6.50 -10.41
C ILE A 308 -0.73 -6.82 -11.40
N ASP A 309 -0.71 -6.16 -12.56
CA ASP A 309 -1.58 -6.51 -13.68
C ASP A 309 -1.06 -7.79 -14.37
N PRO A 310 -1.74 -8.95 -14.18
CA PRO A 310 -1.26 -10.22 -14.72
C PRO A 310 -1.29 -10.27 -16.25
N THR A 311 -2.01 -9.36 -16.91
CA THR A 311 -2.10 -9.31 -18.38
C THR A 311 -0.89 -8.60 -19.01
N LYS A 312 -0.12 -7.84 -18.22
CA LYS A 312 1.01 -7.03 -18.68
C LYS A 312 2.32 -7.35 -17.97
N LEU A 313 2.25 -8.04 -16.83
CA LEU A 313 3.38 -8.29 -15.95
C LEU A 313 3.39 -9.75 -15.49
N LYS A 314 4.57 -10.36 -15.55
CA LYS A 314 4.82 -11.70 -15.02
C LYS A 314 5.88 -11.64 -13.92
N THR A 315 5.59 -12.21 -12.78
CA THR A 315 6.51 -12.33 -11.65
C THR A 315 7.51 -13.45 -11.93
N ILE A 316 8.79 -13.12 -11.88
CA ILE A 316 9.89 -14.06 -12.10
C ILE A 316 10.57 -14.44 -10.78
N ASN A 317 10.59 -13.53 -9.82
CA ASN A 317 11.13 -13.75 -8.49
C ASN A 317 10.37 -12.86 -7.49
N ALA A 318 10.21 -13.32 -6.25
CA ALA A 318 9.63 -12.55 -5.16
C ALA A 318 10.20 -13.02 -3.82
N GLY A 319 10.11 -12.19 -2.77
CA GLY A 319 10.48 -12.61 -1.42
C GLY A 319 10.66 -11.49 -0.41
N ALA A 320 10.98 -11.88 0.82
CA ALA A 320 11.34 -10.95 1.88
C ALA A 320 12.81 -10.53 1.78
N ARG A 321 13.12 -9.28 2.12
CA ARG A 321 14.46 -8.68 2.17
C ARG A 321 14.60 -7.83 3.43
N PHE A 322 15.83 -7.37 3.73
CA PHE A 322 16.16 -6.67 4.96
C PHE A 322 15.86 -7.52 6.21
N THR A 323 16.12 -8.83 6.12
CA THR A 323 15.93 -9.81 7.19
C THR A 323 17.14 -9.88 8.13
N GLU A 324 18.26 -9.29 7.73
CA GLU A 324 19.50 -9.24 8.51
C GLU A 324 19.37 -8.32 9.73
N ARG A 325 20.32 -8.44 10.65
CA ARG A 325 20.35 -7.66 11.89
C ARG A 325 21.51 -6.69 11.88
N LEU A 326 21.24 -5.44 12.23
CA LEU A 326 22.26 -4.45 12.51
C LEU A 326 22.95 -4.79 13.84
N PRO A 327 24.30 -4.87 13.87
CA PRO A 327 25.04 -5.13 15.10
C PRO A 327 24.64 -4.16 16.21
N ASN A 328 24.35 -4.69 17.40
CA ASN A 328 23.93 -3.94 18.60
C ASN A 328 22.61 -3.15 18.47
N ILE A 329 21.86 -3.29 17.37
CA ILE A 329 20.58 -2.58 17.16
C ILE A 329 19.43 -3.57 16.93
N GLY A 330 19.60 -4.57 16.06
CA GLY A 330 18.52 -5.49 15.65
C GLY A 330 18.05 -5.26 14.21
N SER A 331 16.81 -5.61 13.90
CA SER A 331 16.24 -5.52 12.54
C SER A 331 16.19 -4.08 12.00
N PHE A 332 16.31 -3.92 10.69
CA PHE A 332 16.29 -2.60 10.01
C PHE A 332 14.99 -1.83 10.21
N SER A 333 13.87 -2.53 10.29
CA SER A 333 12.54 -2.01 10.56
C SER A 333 11.74 -3.06 11.34
N ASP A 334 10.59 -2.70 11.86
CA ASP A 334 9.64 -3.66 12.44
C ASP A 334 8.84 -4.44 11.39
N HIS A 335 9.05 -4.11 10.11
CA HIS A 335 8.69 -4.91 8.94
C HIS A 335 9.97 -5.47 8.28
N PHE A 336 9.82 -6.58 7.56
CA PHE A 336 10.75 -6.98 6.50
C PHE A 336 10.29 -6.37 5.18
N ALA A 337 11.23 -5.99 4.32
CA ALA A 337 10.90 -5.45 3.01
C ALA A 337 10.38 -6.56 2.10
N TYR A 338 9.50 -6.21 1.16
CA TYR A 338 9.03 -7.12 0.12
C TYR A 338 9.69 -6.75 -1.22
N THR A 339 10.21 -7.75 -1.94
CA THR A 339 10.78 -7.56 -3.27
C THR A 339 10.11 -8.46 -4.30
N CYS A 340 10.05 -8.00 -5.54
CA CYS A 340 9.76 -8.85 -6.69
C CYS A 340 10.47 -8.37 -7.95
N THR A 341 10.74 -9.29 -8.86
CA THR A 341 11.23 -9.03 -10.22
C THR A 341 10.10 -9.29 -11.19
N LEU A 342 9.70 -8.26 -11.93
CA LEU A 342 8.61 -8.29 -12.88
C LEU A 342 9.16 -8.24 -14.30
N GLU A 343 8.75 -9.20 -15.12
CA GLU A 343 8.97 -9.21 -16.56
C GLU A 343 7.79 -8.52 -17.26
N LEU A 344 8.08 -7.54 -18.10
CA LEU A 344 7.06 -6.83 -18.87
C LEU A 344 6.67 -7.67 -20.07
N LEU A 345 5.38 -7.97 -20.20
CA LEU A 345 4.86 -8.71 -21.33
C LEU A 345 4.77 -7.80 -22.57
N PRO A 346 4.96 -8.36 -23.79
CA PRO A 346 4.80 -7.62 -25.03
C PRO A 346 3.43 -6.96 -25.14
N ARG A 347 3.38 -5.79 -25.77
CA ARG A 347 2.12 -5.24 -26.24
C ARG A 347 1.52 -6.15 -27.30
N GLU A 348 0.42 -6.80 -26.99
CA GLU A 348 -0.41 -7.41 -28.02
C GLU A 348 -1.06 -6.30 -28.85
N THR A 349 -0.97 -6.40 -30.18
CA THR A 349 -1.67 -5.50 -31.10
C THR A 349 -3.18 -5.66 -30.92
N GLU A 350 -3.77 -4.70 -30.20
CA GLU A 350 -5.21 -4.42 -30.03
C GLU A 350 -6.16 -5.61 -29.91
N LYS A 351 -6.55 -5.92 -28.67
CA LYS A 351 -7.97 -6.10 -28.35
C LYS A 351 -8.37 -4.98 -27.42
N SER A 352 -9.01 -3.96 -27.98
CA SER A 352 -9.69 -2.94 -27.19
C SER A 352 -10.66 -3.64 -26.23
N GLY A 353 -10.45 -3.49 -24.92
CA GLY A 353 -11.38 -3.97 -23.91
C GLY A 353 -12.73 -3.30 -24.11
N ASN A 354 -13.63 -4.01 -24.79
CA ASN A 354 -14.98 -3.55 -25.05
C ASN A 354 -15.86 -3.85 -23.82
N ILE A 355 -16.94 -3.09 -23.66
CA ILE A 355 -18.00 -3.32 -22.66
C ILE A 355 -18.52 -4.78 -22.69
N GLU A 356 -18.36 -5.48 -23.81
CA GLU A 356 -18.65 -6.91 -23.92
C GLU A 356 -17.84 -7.82 -22.98
N ASP A 357 -16.66 -7.40 -22.49
CA ASP A 357 -15.84 -8.23 -21.61
C ASP A 357 -16.44 -8.41 -20.21
N ASP A 358 -17.20 -7.44 -19.70
CA ASP A 358 -17.90 -7.57 -18.41
C ASP A 358 -18.93 -8.71 -18.46
N PHE A 359 -19.64 -8.87 -19.60
CA PHE A 359 -20.61 -9.95 -19.81
C PHE A 359 -19.97 -11.33 -20.03
N LYS A 360 -18.68 -11.38 -20.39
CA LYS A 360 -17.92 -12.62 -20.61
C LYS A 360 -17.25 -13.14 -19.35
N GLN A 361 -17.25 -12.38 -18.25
CA GLN A 361 -16.67 -12.86 -16.99
C GLN A 361 -17.45 -14.04 -16.40
N PRO A 362 -16.77 -15.01 -15.76
CA PRO A 362 -17.44 -16.11 -15.07
C PRO A 362 -18.42 -15.58 -14.03
N ARG A 363 -19.68 -16.04 -14.07
CA ARG A 363 -20.75 -15.63 -13.14
C ARG A 363 -20.33 -15.67 -11.67
N LYS A 364 -19.51 -16.66 -11.28
CA LYS A 364 -18.97 -16.78 -9.91
C LYS A 364 -18.18 -15.54 -9.49
N LEU A 365 -17.31 -15.02 -10.36
CA LEU A 365 -16.49 -13.84 -10.06
C LEU A 365 -17.37 -12.59 -9.90
N LEU A 366 -18.42 -12.46 -10.72
CA LEU A 366 -19.39 -11.38 -10.62
C LEU A 366 -20.16 -11.44 -9.30
N LEU A 367 -20.58 -12.65 -8.86
CA LEU A 367 -21.22 -12.86 -7.56
C LEU A 367 -20.28 -12.52 -6.39
N ASP A 368 -19.00 -12.90 -6.47
CA ASP A 368 -18.01 -12.58 -5.44
C ASP A 368 -17.78 -11.06 -5.31
N ARG A 369 -17.76 -10.33 -6.44
CA ARG A 369 -17.71 -8.86 -6.46
C ARG A 369 -18.98 -8.24 -5.87
N PHE A 370 -20.14 -8.72 -6.29
CA PHE A 370 -21.44 -8.29 -5.76
C PHE A 370 -21.51 -8.44 -4.23
N ALA A 371 -21.12 -9.60 -3.71
CA ALA A 371 -21.08 -9.86 -2.28
C ALA A 371 -20.11 -8.92 -1.53
N SER A 372 -19.02 -8.49 -2.19
CA SER A 372 -18.09 -7.51 -1.63
C SER A 372 -18.70 -6.10 -1.53
N TYR A 373 -19.59 -5.73 -2.46
CA TYR A 373 -20.35 -4.48 -2.38
C TYR A 373 -21.34 -4.50 -1.23
N GLU A 374 -22.11 -5.58 -1.07
CA GLU A 374 -23.01 -5.75 0.08
C GLU A 374 -22.26 -5.70 1.42
N GLU A 375 -21.08 -6.33 1.48
CA GLU A 375 -20.19 -6.30 2.65
C GLU A 375 -19.73 -4.88 2.96
N MET A 376 -19.35 -4.12 1.93
CA MET A 376 -18.94 -2.72 2.04
C MET A 376 -20.08 -1.81 2.51
N LEU A 377 -21.27 -1.93 1.93
CA LEU A 377 -22.45 -1.17 2.36
C LEU A 377 -22.80 -1.46 3.82
N ARG A 378 -22.72 -2.73 4.26
CA ARG A 378 -22.88 -3.09 5.68
C ARG A 378 -21.80 -2.46 6.55
N CYS A 379 -20.55 -2.44 6.09
CA CYS A 379 -19.42 -1.84 6.80
C CYS A 379 -19.60 -0.32 6.98
N ILE A 380 -19.98 0.39 5.92
CA ILE A 380 -20.28 1.83 5.95
C ILE A 380 -21.46 2.11 6.87
N ASN A 381 -22.58 1.40 6.72
CA ASN A 381 -23.78 1.62 7.53
C ASN A 381 -23.52 1.44 9.03
N LYS A 382 -22.75 0.41 9.40
CA LYS A 382 -22.33 0.19 10.79
C LYS A 382 -21.48 1.36 11.30
N TYR A 383 -20.52 1.83 10.51
CA TYR A 383 -19.65 2.93 10.91
C TYR A 383 -20.36 4.30 10.94
N MET A 384 -21.30 4.53 10.02
CA MET A 384 -22.09 5.76 9.89
C MET A 384 -22.85 6.08 11.19
N ILE A 385 -23.37 5.05 11.88
CA ILE A 385 -24.00 5.20 13.20
C ILE A 385 -23.00 5.79 14.21
N THR A 386 -21.79 5.24 14.27
CA THR A 386 -20.72 5.72 15.14
C THR A 386 -20.31 7.15 14.78
N ALA A 387 -20.13 7.45 13.50
CA ALA A 387 -19.75 8.80 13.04
C ALA A 387 -20.82 9.85 13.40
N LYS A 388 -22.10 9.57 13.15
CA LYS A 388 -23.23 10.45 13.52
C LYS A 388 -23.31 10.64 15.04
N ARG A 389 -23.17 9.55 15.82
CA ARG A 389 -23.17 9.61 17.28
C ARG A 389 -22.02 10.47 17.82
N GLN A 390 -20.80 10.24 17.33
CA GLN A 390 -19.62 11.01 17.77
C GLN A 390 -19.76 12.49 17.42
N LYS A 391 -20.22 12.82 16.20
CA LYS A 391 -20.53 14.20 15.82
C LYS A 391 -21.55 14.82 16.78
N SER A 392 -22.66 14.14 17.05
CA SER A 392 -23.74 14.65 17.89
C SER A 392 -23.27 14.89 19.33
N LEU A 393 -22.62 13.89 19.95
CA LEU A 393 -22.13 13.99 21.33
C LEU A 393 -21.12 15.12 21.51
N ARG A 394 -20.19 15.31 20.56
CA ARG A 394 -19.25 16.44 20.59
C ARG A 394 -19.94 17.79 20.43
N GLY A 395 -20.97 17.86 19.58
CA GLY A 395 -21.78 19.08 19.43
C GLY A 395 -22.57 19.42 20.70
N ILE A 396 -23.15 18.42 21.36
CA ILE A 396 -23.82 18.57 22.65
C ILE A 396 -22.82 19.03 23.72
N HIS A 397 -21.62 18.43 23.76
CA HIS A 397 -20.57 18.85 24.69
C HIS A 397 -20.16 20.31 24.50
N PHE A 398 -20.05 20.80 23.25
CA PHE A 398 -19.81 22.21 22.97
C PHE A 398 -20.93 23.11 23.51
N ILE A 399 -22.21 22.77 23.27
CA ILE A 399 -23.35 23.55 23.77
C ILE A 399 -23.37 23.60 25.30
N ILE A 400 -23.18 22.45 25.96
CA ILE A 400 -23.09 22.36 27.42
C ILE A 400 -21.92 23.21 27.93
N SER A 401 -20.77 23.18 27.27
CA SER A 401 -19.60 23.97 27.64
C SER A 401 -19.89 25.47 27.60
N VAL A 402 -20.58 25.96 26.57
CA VAL A 402 -21.01 27.38 26.48
C VAL A 402 -21.92 27.75 27.65
N LEU A 403 -22.90 26.90 27.98
CA LEU A 403 -23.80 27.13 29.12
C LEU A 403 -23.04 27.12 30.46
N CYS A 404 -22.09 26.19 30.63
CA CYS A 404 -21.23 26.13 31.82
C CYS A 404 -20.35 27.37 31.97
N ILE A 405 -19.83 27.93 30.88
CA ILE A 405 -19.05 29.18 30.91
C ILE A 405 -19.94 30.34 31.36
N ILE A 406 -21.14 30.48 30.80
CA ILE A 406 -22.10 31.52 31.20
C ILE A 406 -22.44 31.40 32.69
N ALA A 407 -22.73 30.18 33.17
CA ALA A 407 -23.00 29.93 34.58
C ALA A 407 -21.77 30.27 35.46
N CYS A 408 -20.57 29.92 35.02
CA CYS A 408 -19.32 30.21 35.72
C CYS A 408 -19.09 31.71 35.89
N LEU A 409 -19.38 32.51 34.86
CA LEU A 409 -19.29 33.99 34.95
C LEU A 409 -20.20 34.54 36.05
N VAL A 410 -21.42 34.02 36.16
CA VAL A 410 -22.38 34.43 37.21
C VAL A 410 -21.87 34.00 38.58
N VAL A 411 -21.54 32.71 38.77
CA VAL A 411 -21.14 32.14 40.08
C VAL A 411 -19.83 32.76 40.61
N THR A 412 -18.91 33.14 39.72
CA THR A 412 -17.64 33.77 40.12
C THR A 412 -17.88 35.07 40.87
N THR A 413 -18.88 35.87 40.48
CA THR A 413 -19.18 37.14 41.16
C THR A 413 -19.64 36.93 42.61
N PHE A 414 -20.51 35.94 42.85
CA PHE A 414 -20.99 35.62 44.20
C PHE A 414 -19.92 34.98 45.09
N THR A 415 -19.12 34.08 44.52
CA THR A 415 -18.11 33.35 45.31
C THR A 415 -16.90 34.21 45.64
N ALA A 416 -16.44 35.06 44.71
CA ALA A 416 -15.33 35.99 44.95
C ALA A 416 -15.64 37.00 46.07
N ASN A 417 -16.89 37.43 46.19
CA ASN A 417 -17.33 38.30 47.29
C ASN A 417 -17.23 37.62 48.66
N LYS A 418 -17.33 36.29 48.74
CA LYS A 418 -17.16 35.53 49.99
C LYS A 418 -15.70 35.14 50.24
N ALA A 419 -15.00 34.75 49.18
CA ALA A 419 -13.61 34.31 49.23
C ALA A 419 -12.91 34.68 47.92
N ALA A 420 -12.18 35.79 47.90
CA ALA A 420 -11.58 36.32 46.66
C ALA A 420 -10.71 35.29 45.90
N TRP A 421 -10.01 34.41 46.62
CA TRP A 421 -9.17 33.35 46.05
C TRP A 421 -9.96 32.29 45.27
N SER A 422 -11.28 32.14 45.50
CA SER A 422 -12.11 31.16 44.78
C SER A 422 -12.22 31.46 43.28
N SER A 423 -12.04 32.72 42.90
CA SER A 423 -12.03 33.16 41.49
C SER A 423 -10.99 32.41 40.65
N ILE A 424 -9.85 32.04 41.24
CA ILE A 424 -8.78 31.29 40.56
C ILE A 424 -9.32 29.94 40.07
N PHE A 425 -10.06 29.21 40.92
CA PHE A 425 -10.62 27.90 40.57
C PHE A 425 -11.67 28.02 39.46
N TRP A 426 -12.49 29.07 39.47
CA TRP A 426 -13.47 29.31 38.41
C TRP A 426 -12.83 29.68 37.09
N VAL A 427 -11.77 30.50 37.11
CA VAL A 427 -11.00 30.83 35.89
C VAL A 427 -10.35 29.59 35.31
N LEU A 428 -9.74 28.73 36.14
CA LEU A 428 -9.16 27.47 35.68
C LEU A 428 -10.23 26.53 35.11
N PHE A 429 -11.37 26.39 35.79
CA PHE A 429 -12.50 25.61 35.31
C PHE A 429 -13.03 26.12 33.96
N ALA A 430 -13.30 27.44 33.86
CA ALA A 430 -13.77 28.06 32.63
C ALA A 430 -12.77 27.89 31.48
N THR A 431 -11.47 27.96 31.77
CA THR A 431 -10.41 27.74 30.77
C THR A 431 -10.47 26.32 30.22
N VAL A 432 -10.53 25.31 31.10
CA VAL A 432 -10.61 23.90 30.68
C VAL A 432 -11.87 23.65 29.86
N VAL A 433 -13.04 24.10 30.35
CA VAL A 433 -14.33 23.94 29.66
C VAL A 433 -14.33 24.66 28.30
N SER A 434 -13.74 25.85 28.22
CA SER A 434 -13.64 26.59 26.95
C SER A 434 -12.78 25.86 25.94
N VAL A 435 -11.60 25.36 26.35
CA VAL A 435 -10.69 24.65 25.45
C VAL A 435 -11.30 23.35 24.95
N THR A 436 -11.81 22.51 25.87
CA THR A 436 -12.37 21.20 25.48
C THR A 436 -13.67 21.36 24.68
N GLY A 437 -14.55 22.27 25.09
CA GLY A 437 -15.79 22.58 24.39
C GLY A 437 -15.52 23.11 22.98
N LEU A 438 -14.60 24.08 22.83
CA LEU A 438 -14.24 24.63 21.51
C LEU A 438 -13.67 23.55 20.59
N ILE A 439 -12.72 22.73 21.06
CA ILE A 439 -12.14 21.65 20.27
C ILE A 439 -13.23 20.68 19.79
N ASP A 440 -14.15 20.26 20.68
CA ASP A 440 -15.25 19.38 20.29
C ASP A 440 -16.27 20.03 19.36
N GLY A 441 -16.52 21.33 19.52
CA GLY A 441 -17.34 22.13 18.60
C GLY A 441 -16.74 22.14 17.20
N LEU A 442 -15.43 22.40 17.09
CA LEU A 442 -14.70 22.38 15.82
C LEU A 442 -14.71 20.97 15.19
N ILE A 443 -14.45 19.93 15.98
CA ILE A 443 -14.49 18.54 15.49
C ILE A 443 -15.91 18.17 15.03
N SER A 444 -16.95 18.53 15.79
CA SER A 444 -18.34 18.23 15.42
C SER A 444 -18.77 18.95 14.13
N PHE A 445 -18.46 20.24 14.04
CA PHE A 445 -18.92 21.09 12.95
C PHE A 445 -18.14 20.88 11.65
N PHE A 446 -16.81 20.84 11.72
CA PHE A 446 -15.96 20.68 10.53
C PHE A 446 -15.75 19.21 10.21
N PHE A 447 -15.01 18.49 11.06
CA PHE A 447 -14.61 17.11 10.79
C PHE A 447 -15.81 16.15 10.73
N GLY A 448 -16.72 16.20 11.69
CA GLY A 448 -17.87 15.29 11.76
C GLY A 448 -18.78 15.43 10.55
N ARG A 449 -18.93 16.64 10.00
CA ARG A 449 -19.71 16.87 8.77
C ARG A 449 -18.94 16.38 7.53
N SER A 450 -17.64 16.66 7.43
CA SER A 450 -16.85 16.21 6.27
C SER A 450 -16.76 14.68 6.21
N GLU A 451 -16.56 14.02 7.35
CA GLU A 451 -16.49 12.57 7.47
C GLU A 451 -17.80 11.90 7.01
N ILE A 452 -18.95 12.38 7.51
CA ILE A 452 -20.26 11.83 7.12
C ILE A 452 -20.53 12.00 5.62
N ARG A 453 -20.17 13.16 5.05
CA ARG A 453 -20.33 13.39 3.61
C ARG A 453 -19.42 12.51 2.77
N ALA A 454 -18.17 12.32 3.19
CA ALA A 454 -17.25 11.41 2.51
C ALA A 454 -17.75 9.97 2.57
N LEU A 455 -18.34 9.53 3.68
CA LEU A 455 -18.97 8.21 3.79
C LEU A 455 -20.18 8.07 2.86
N TRP A 456 -21.03 9.09 2.75
CA TRP A 456 -22.15 9.08 1.82
C TRP A 456 -21.70 9.01 0.36
N GLU A 457 -20.62 9.72 0.00
CA GLU A 457 -20.07 9.67 -1.34
C GLU A 457 -19.65 8.23 -1.70
N VAL A 458 -18.85 7.59 -0.85
CA VAL A 458 -18.43 6.20 -1.07
C VAL A 458 -19.63 5.24 -1.06
N GLU A 459 -20.63 5.47 -0.20
CA GLU A 459 -21.85 4.68 -0.19
C GLU A 459 -22.61 4.76 -1.52
N GLN A 460 -22.79 5.96 -2.08
CA GLN A 460 -23.45 6.15 -3.37
C GLN A 460 -22.67 5.49 -4.51
N GLU A 461 -21.34 5.67 -4.56
CA GLU A 461 -20.50 5.03 -5.57
C GLU A 461 -20.59 3.49 -5.52
N VAL A 462 -20.61 2.90 -4.33
CA VAL A 462 -20.73 1.45 -4.17
C VAL A 462 -22.14 0.98 -4.56
N GLN A 463 -23.19 1.73 -4.22
CA GLN A 463 -24.56 1.44 -4.67
C GLN A 463 -24.72 1.51 -6.19
N ASP A 464 -24.05 2.45 -6.85
CA ASP A 464 -24.02 2.53 -8.32
C ASP A 464 -23.35 1.30 -8.93
N ALA A 465 -22.19 0.90 -8.40
CA ALA A 465 -21.49 -0.30 -8.83
C ALA A 465 -22.28 -1.59 -8.58
N GLU A 466 -22.97 -1.68 -7.43
CA GLU A 466 -23.84 -2.80 -7.07
C GLU A 466 -25.03 -2.93 -8.03
N ARG A 467 -25.73 -1.82 -8.31
CA ARG A 467 -26.85 -1.79 -9.27
C ARG A 467 -26.40 -2.18 -10.68
N TYR A 468 -25.25 -1.68 -11.13
CA TYR A 468 -24.68 -2.08 -12.41
C TYR A 468 -24.37 -3.58 -12.44
N MET A 469 -23.76 -4.11 -11.38
CA MET A 469 -23.41 -5.53 -11.28
C MET A 469 -24.64 -6.43 -11.26
N GLN A 470 -25.71 -6.02 -10.57
CA GLN A 470 -26.99 -6.73 -10.59
C GLN A 470 -27.54 -6.82 -12.03
N MET A 471 -27.55 -5.70 -12.76
CA MET A 471 -28.00 -5.69 -14.16
C MET A 471 -27.15 -6.65 -15.03
N VAL A 472 -25.83 -6.72 -14.82
CA VAL A 472 -24.96 -7.66 -15.55
C VAL A 472 -25.30 -9.11 -15.20
N LEU A 473 -25.50 -9.41 -13.92
CA LEU A 473 -25.87 -10.76 -13.44
C LEU A 473 -27.23 -11.21 -13.96
N ASP A 474 -28.21 -10.31 -14.05
CA ASP A 474 -29.55 -10.60 -14.57
C ASP A 474 -29.52 -10.90 -16.07
N LYS A 475 -28.65 -10.23 -16.83
CA LYS A 475 -28.46 -10.49 -18.27
C LYS A 475 -27.73 -11.80 -18.58
N GLN A 476 -27.04 -12.40 -17.59
CA GLN A 476 -26.40 -13.71 -17.71
C GLN A 476 -27.33 -14.89 -17.32
N GLN A 477 -28.53 -14.63 -16.80
CA GLN A 477 -29.57 -15.65 -16.59
C GLN A 477 -30.28 -15.95 -17.90
#